data_AF-A0A955TTV7-F1
#
_entry.id   AF-A0A955TTV7-F1
#
_cell.length_a   1.000
_cell.length_b   1.000
_cell.length_c   1.000
_cell.angle_alpha   90.00
_cell.angle_beta   90.00
_cell.angle_gamma   90.00
#
_symmetry.space_group_name_H-M   'P 1'
#
loop_
_entity.id
_entity.type
_entity.pdbx_description
1 polymer ?
#
loop_
_entity_poly.entity_id
_entity_poly.type
_entity_poly.pdbx_seq_one_letter_code
_entity_poly.pdbx_strand_id
1 'polypeptide(L)'
;MPIKDRRRNEIFSLYWVYQILLGTSCLVLFPTTFGLAMAPSIPSPTCSPPEGYLKVVVADAGEGWVYAWGDKMLEMVKEQNFKDEPLRVPDPRKRYGGLQEWNIKETGVEQSIVGIDYRLDTPYSVSPGENWLVSAVYPKLGKFSHVPPTRLALIDRSEKRVVFFKEFPFSIKALTWSPSGGLVALLLAEPVEGPFYNFPLKFLGSLFGHPVIYYSLRVGLYDLMGEKICEQLFREQVSEGGGYLEWITPGKDR
;
A
#
# COMPACT_ATOMS: atom_id res chain seq x y z
N MET A 1 -56.12 -38.99 29.51
CA MET A 1 -55.37 -40.10 30.17
C MET A 1 -53.87 -39.79 30.07
N PRO A 2 -53.03 -40.18 31.04
CA PRO A 2 -52.37 -39.22 31.94
C PRO A 2 -50.81 -39.15 31.88
N ILE A 3 -50.28 -38.03 32.39
CA ILE A 3 -49.17 -37.80 33.35
C ILE A 3 -47.92 -38.72 33.33
N LYS A 4 -46.74 -38.08 33.19
CA LYS A 4 -45.51 -38.19 34.03
C LYS A 4 -44.43 -37.32 33.37
N ASP A 5 -43.99 -36.17 33.85
CA ASP A 5 -43.50 -35.73 35.16
C ASP A 5 -42.38 -36.63 35.74
N ARG A 6 -41.13 -36.16 35.60
CA ARG A 6 -39.99 -36.55 36.43
C ARG A 6 -39.15 -35.32 36.74
N ARG A 7 -39.45 -34.72 37.91
CA ARG A 7 -38.61 -33.76 38.62
C ARG A 7 -37.39 -34.45 39.25
N ARG A 8 -36.54 -33.58 39.83
CA ARG A 8 -35.69 -33.77 41.04
C ARG A 8 -34.33 -34.43 40.79
N ASN A 9 -33.19 -33.94 41.30
CA ASN A 9 -32.87 -33.19 42.54
C ASN A 9 -31.71 -32.20 42.25
N GLU A 10 -31.67 -30.97 42.75
CA GLU A 10 -31.40 -30.53 44.14
C GLU A 10 -29.98 -30.92 44.64
N ILE A 11 -29.08 -29.93 44.79
CA ILE A 11 -28.67 -29.23 46.04
C ILE A 11 -27.38 -29.83 46.61
N PHE A 12 -26.36 -29.00 46.83
CA PHE A 12 -25.45 -28.91 48.00
C PHE A 12 -24.41 -27.82 47.66
N SER A 13 -24.59 -26.56 48.04
CA SER A 13 -24.40 -25.96 49.39
C SER A 13 -22.95 -25.93 49.87
N LEU A 14 -22.33 -24.75 49.68
CA LEU A 14 -21.66 -23.89 50.67
C LEU A 14 -20.58 -24.44 51.65
N TYR A 15 -19.66 -23.52 51.96
CA TYR A 15 -18.64 -23.51 53.03
C TYR A 15 -17.33 -24.26 52.69
N TRP A 16 -16.14 -23.66 52.76
CA TRP A 16 -15.59 -22.91 53.89
C TRP A 16 -14.51 -21.88 53.49
N VAL A 17 -14.51 -20.79 54.26
CA VAL A 17 -13.49 -19.76 54.45
C VAL A 17 -12.47 -20.25 55.50
N TYR A 18 -11.21 -19.81 55.44
CA TYR A 18 -10.27 -19.42 56.55
C TYR A 18 -8.80 -19.65 56.10
N GLN A 19 -8.04 -18.57 55.84
CA GLN A 19 -7.09 -17.86 56.73
C GLN A 19 -5.62 -18.34 56.54
N ILE A 20 -4.63 -17.52 56.17
CA ILE A 20 -4.01 -16.27 56.71
C ILE A 20 -2.69 -16.60 57.45
N LEU A 21 -1.64 -15.78 57.16
CA LEU A 21 -0.35 -15.54 57.88
C LEU A 21 0.73 -16.64 57.75
N LEU A 22 2.04 -16.41 57.59
CA LEU A 22 2.97 -15.26 57.71
C LEU A 22 4.27 -15.64 56.98
N GLY A 23 5.06 -14.65 56.53
CA GLY A 23 6.45 -14.92 56.12
C GLY A 23 7.21 -13.73 55.53
N THR A 24 7.49 -12.74 56.38
CA THR A 24 8.80 -12.06 56.52
C THR A 24 9.58 -11.57 55.29
N SER A 25 9.69 -10.23 55.22
CA SER A 25 10.94 -9.46 55.11
C SER A 25 11.84 -9.63 53.88
N CYS A 26 11.80 -8.66 52.96
CA CYS A 26 12.98 -7.85 52.58
C CYS A 26 12.55 -6.66 51.71
N LEU A 27 12.52 -5.47 52.30
CA LEU A 27 12.44 -4.20 51.56
C LEU A 27 13.83 -3.90 50.99
N VAL A 28 14.03 -4.20 49.71
CA VAL A 28 15.15 -3.62 48.95
C VAL A 28 14.62 -2.37 48.26
N LEU A 29 14.88 -1.21 48.88
CA LEU A 29 14.69 0.09 48.28
C LEU A 29 15.79 0.29 47.22
N PHE A 30 15.49 0.02 45.96
CA PHE A 30 16.25 0.59 44.85
C PHE A 30 15.73 2.00 44.59
N PRO A 31 16.58 3.05 44.62
CA PRO A 31 16.18 4.32 44.05
C PRO A 31 16.12 4.15 42.53
N THR A 32 14.93 3.89 41.98
CA THR A 32 14.66 4.15 40.56
C THR A 32 14.67 5.66 40.38
N THR A 33 15.85 6.21 40.17
CA THR A 33 15.98 7.48 39.46
C THR A 33 15.31 7.28 38.11
N PHE A 34 14.12 7.85 37.95
CA PHE A 34 13.53 8.10 36.64
C PHE A 34 14.45 9.07 35.91
N GLY A 35 15.51 8.52 35.32
CA GLY A 35 16.17 9.15 34.19
C GLY A 35 15.13 9.18 33.09
N LEU A 36 14.47 10.32 32.92
CA LEU A 36 13.95 10.73 31.62
C LEU A 36 15.16 10.75 30.68
N ALA A 37 15.50 9.59 30.13
CA ALA A 37 16.26 9.52 28.92
C ALA A 37 15.38 10.19 27.88
N MET A 38 15.59 11.50 27.70
CA MET A 38 15.15 12.16 26.49
C MET A 38 15.80 11.37 25.37
N ALA A 39 15.02 10.51 24.72
CA ALA A 39 15.41 9.94 23.46
C ALA A 39 15.85 11.13 22.60
N PRO A 40 17.07 11.12 22.03
CA PRO A 40 17.44 12.17 21.10
C PRO A 40 16.33 12.20 20.05
N SER A 41 15.68 13.34 19.90
CA SER A 41 14.76 13.60 18.80
C SER A 41 15.60 13.42 17.54
N ILE A 42 15.53 12.23 16.95
CA ILE A 42 16.18 11.95 15.68
C ILE A 42 15.59 12.99 14.73
N PRO A 43 16.42 13.87 14.13
CA PRO A 43 15.93 14.84 13.17
C PRO A 43 15.18 14.06 12.10
N SER A 44 13.94 14.47 11.81
CA SER A 44 13.15 13.89 10.71
C SER A 44 14.07 13.81 9.49
N PRO A 45 14.46 12.61 9.04
CA PRO A 45 15.28 12.51 7.85
C PRO A 45 14.44 13.12 6.74
N THR A 46 15.01 14.06 6.00
CA THR A 46 14.42 14.55 4.76
C THR A 46 13.94 13.33 3.97
N CYS A 47 12.63 13.26 3.73
CA CYS A 47 12.01 12.11 3.08
C CYS A 47 12.45 12.14 1.60
N SER A 48 13.55 11.45 1.30
CA SER A 48 14.19 11.42 -0.01
C SER A 48 14.62 10.00 -0.40
N PRO A 49 14.63 9.67 -1.70
CA PRO A 49 15.22 8.43 -2.19
C PRO A 49 16.71 8.37 -1.84
N PRO A 50 17.21 7.27 -1.25
CA PRO A 50 18.62 7.18 -0.85
C PRO A 50 19.58 6.95 -2.03
N GLU A 51 19.05 6.61 -3.21
CA GLU A 51 19.81 6.30 -4.41
C GLU A 51 19.17 7.03 -5.59
N GLY A 52 19.92 7.80 -6.36
CA GLY A 52 19.39 8.47 -7.56
C GLY A 52 18.18 9.36 -7.30
N TYR A 53 17.20 9.36 -8.21
CA TYR A 53 15.95 10.09 -8.04
C TYR A 53 14.75 9.30 -8.59
N LEU A 54 13.56 9.56 -8.06
CA LEU A 54 12.32 8.94 -8.52
C LEU A 54 11.60 9.89 -9.48
N LYS A 55 11.36 9.45 -10.71
CA LYS A 55 10.51 10.15 -11.67
C LYS A 55 9.08 9.67 -11.53
N VAL A 56 8.16 10.59 -11.28
CA VAL A 56 6.72 10.33 -11.17
C VAL A 56 6.03 10.99 -12.35
N VAL A 57 5.29 10.22 -13.14
CA VAL A 57 4.49 10.74 -14.25
C VAL A 57 3.03 10.49 -13.95
N VAL A 58 2.23 11.54 -13.97
CA VAL A 58 0.78 11.49 -13.72
C VAL A 58 0.07 12.03 -14.96
N ALA A 59 -1.03 11.39 -15.36
CA ALA A 59 -1.87 11.84 -16.46
C ALA A 59 -3.34 11.87 -16.03
N ASP A 60 -4.04 12.95 -16.40
CA ASP A 60 -5.47 13.14 -16.12
C ASP A 60 -6.13 13.97 -17.22
N ALA A 61 -7.28 13.52 -17.73
CA ALA A 61 -8.15 14.28 -18.65
C ALA A 61 -7.49 15.05 -19.82
N GLY A 62 -6.32 14.62 -20.32
CA GLY A 62 -5.60 15.33 -21.40
C GLY A 62 -4.52 16.30 -20.94
N GLU A 63 -4.19 16.29 -19.64
CA GLU A 63 -3.02 16.94 -19.04
C GLU A 63 -2.11 15.92 -18.35
N GLY A 64 -0.80 16.18 -18.38
CA GLY A 64 0.21 15.33 -17.76
C GLY A 64 1.24 16.13 -16.98
N TRP A 65 1.67 15.60 -15.84
CA TRP A 65 2.68 16.19 -14.98
C TRP A 65 3.82 15.22 -14.74
N VAL A 66 5.04 15.73 -14.80
CA VAL A 66 6.24 14.99 -14.44
C VAL A 66 6.82 15.63 -13.19
N TYR A 67 7.06 14.81 -12.19
CA TYR A 67 7.73 15.17 -10.95
C TYR A 67 9.04 14.40 -10.82
N ALA A 68 10.01 15.00 -10.14
CA ALA A 68 11.26 14.36 -9.76
C ALA A 68 11.41 14.42 -8.23
N TRP A 69 11.69 13.27 -7.62
CA TRP A 69 11.95 13.15 -6.19
C TRP A 69 13.43 12.89 -5.97
N GLY A 70 14.14 13.88 -5.44
CA GLY A 70 15.53 13.75 -5.06
C GLY A 70 15.75 14.05 -3.58
N ASP A 71 16.89 14.65 -3.28
CA ASP A 71 17.45 14.80 -1.92
C ASP A 71 16.59 15.57 -0.91
N LYS A 72 15.65 16.40 -1.38
CA LYS A 72 14.87 17.30 -0.51
C LYS A 72 13.38 16.98 -0.52
N MET A 73 12.76 17.11 -1.68
CA MET A 73 11.31 16.98 -1.85
C MET A 73 10.97 16.55 -3.27
N LEU A 74 9.72 16.13 -3.46
CA LEU A 74 9.16 15.96 -4.79
C LEU A 74 8.87 17.33 -5.41
N GLU A 75 9.45 17.58 -6.59
CA GLU A 75 9.26 18.83 -7.34
C GLU A 75 8.67 18.55 -8.71
N MET A 76 7.75 19.40 -9.17
CA MET A 76 7.23 19.34 -10.53
C MET A 76 8.28 19.88 -11.49
N VAL A 77 8.70 19.07 -12.46
CA VAL A 77 9.73 19.44 -13.44
C VAL A 77 9.14 19.76 -14.80
N LYS A 78 7.95 19.25 -15.12
CA LYS A 78 7.27 19.52 -16.38
C LYS A 78 5.76 19.39 -16.24
N GLU A 79 5.04 20.36 -16.78
CA GLU A 79 3.63 20.24 -17.13
C GLU A 79 3.51 20.08 -18.65
N GLN A 80 2.66 19.18 -19.10
CA GLN A 80 2.48 18.88 -20.52
C GLN A 80 0.99 18.76 -20.85
N ASN A 81 0.55 19.56 -21.82
CA ASN A 81 -0.77 19.41 -22.42
C ASN A 81 -0.70 18.33 -23.51
N PHE A 82 -1.49 17.25 -23.36
CA PHE A 82 -1.49 16.16 -24.33
C PHE A 82 -2.12 16.55 -25.68
N LYS A 83 -2.81 17.69 -25.77
CA LYS A 83 -3.36 18.21 -27.03
C LYS A 83 -2.28 18.76 -27.96
N ASP A 84 -1.21 19.34 -27.40
CA ASP A 84 -0.17 20.04 -28.17
C ASP A 84 1.02 19.12 -28.49
N GLU A 85 1.36 18.21 -27.57
CA GLU A 85 2.36 17.18 -27.81
C GLU A 85 1.96 15.86 -27.12
N PRO A 86 1.87 14.72 -27.84
CA PRO A 86 1.71 13.43 -27.17
C PRO A 86 2.92 13.16 -26.27
N LEU A 87 2.73 12.65 -25.04
CA LEU A 87 3.85 12.27 -24.19
C LEU A 87 4.75 11.29 -24.96
N ARG A 88 6.03 11.64 -25.13
CA ARG A 88 7.08 10.71 -25.55
C ARG A 88 7.52 9.76 -24.43
N VAL A 89 6.98 9.95 -23.22
CA VAL A 89 7.05 8.94 -22.17
C VAL A 89 6.13 7.81 -22.60
N PRO A 90 6.55 6.54 -22.53
CA PRO A 90 5.67 5.42 -22.86
C PRO A 90 4.36 5.61 -22.09
N ASP A 91 3.24 5.64 -22.82
CA ASP A 91 1.91 5.89 -22.26
C ASP A 91 1.77 5.01 -21.01
N PRO A 92 1.62 5.59 -19.80
CA PRO A 92 1.46 4.83 -18.58
C PRO A 92 0.34 3.80 -18.72
N ARG A 93 -0.68 4.12 -19.53
CA ARG A 93 -1.81 3.25 -19.87
C ARG A 93 -1.48 2.16 -20.88
N LYS A 94 -0.43 2.27 -21.70
CA LYS A 94 0.00 1.19 -22.63
C LYS A 94 1.16 0.35 -22.10
N ARG A 95 2.03 0.91 -21.26
CA ARG A 95 3.10 0.13 -20.64
C ARG A 95 2.59 -0.65 -19.43
N TYR A 96 1.71 -0.09 -18.59
CA TYR A 96 1.24 -0.78 -17.37
C TYR A 96 -0.20 -0.46 -16.89
N GLY A 97 -0.98 0.32 -17.64
CA GLY A 97 -2.40 0.60 -17.35
C GLY A 97 -3.38 0.00 -18.37
N GLY A 98 -2.91 -0.90 -19.22
CA GLY A 98 -3.73 -1.98 -19.75
C GLY A 98 -3.57 -3.12 -18.77
N LEU A 99 -4.63 -3.90 -18.54
CA LEU A 99 -4.54 -5.19 -17.88
C LEU A 99 -3.50 -6.02 -18.65
N GLN A 100 -2.21 -5.93 -18.30
CA GLN A 100 -1.25 -6.89 -18.77
C GLN A 100 -1.64 -8.17 -18.06
N GLU A 101 -2.29 -9.04 -18.81
CA GLU A 101 -2.57 -10.38 -18.36
C GLU A 101 -1.26 -10.97 -17.84
N TRP A 102 -1.31 -11.49 -16.63
CA TRP A 102 -0.17 -12.05 -15.94
C TRP A 102 0.66 -12.97 -16.84
N ASN A 103 1.92 -12.58 -17.06
CA ASN A 103 2.82 -13.29 -17.94
C ASN A 103 3.91 -14.02 -17.14
N ILE A 104 3.79 -15.34 -17.02
CA ILE A 104 4.79 -16.18 -16.33
C ILE A 104 6.21 -16.04 -16.91
N LYS A 105 6.37 -15.69 -18.19
CA LYS A 105 7.69 -15.50 -18.79
C LYS A 105 8.40 -14.26 -18.25
N GLU A 106 7.63 -13.23 -17.88
CA GLU A 106 8.16 -12.00 -17.29
C GLU A 106 8.26 -12.14 -15.77
N THR A 107 7.21 -12.64 -15.13
CA THR A 107 7.12 -12.70 -13.66
C THR A 107 7.88 -13.88 -13.07
N GLY A 108 8.08 -14.96 -13.82
CA GLY A 108 8.76 -16.19 -13.37
C GLY A 108 7.93 -17.06 -12.41
N VAL A 109 6.67 -16.69 -12.16
CA VAL A 109 5.80 -17.35 -11.16
C VAL A 109 4.38 -17.56 -11.70
N GLU A 110 3.74 -18.63 -11.26
CA GLU A 110 2.36 -18.96 -11.63
C GLU A 110 1.33 -18.22 -10.76
N GLN A 111 0.13 -17.95 -11.31
CA GLN A 111 -1.00 -17.40 -10.56
C GLN A 111 -1.44 -18.27 -9.37
N SER A 112 -1.21 -19.58 -9.46
CA SER A 112 -1.60 -20.56 -8.45
C SER A 112 -0.99 -20.29 -7.07
N ILE A 113 0.12 -19.54 -7.01
CA ILE A 113 0.87 -19.21 -5.81
C ILE A 113 0.08 -18.40 -4.77
N VAL A 114 -0.90 -17.59 -5.20
CA VAL A 114 -1.75 -16.78 -4.29
C VAL A 114 -3.05 -17.49 -3.88
N GLY A 115 -3.25 -18.73 -4.33
CA GLY A 115 -4.43 -19.51 -4.04
C GLY A 115 -5.61 -19.24 -4.98
N ILE A 116 -6.75 -19.85 -4.67
CA ILE A 116 -7.92 -19.86 -5.56
C ILE A 116 -8.76 -18.58 -5.50
N ASP A 117 -8.67 -17.81 -4.43
CA ASP A 117 -9.53 -16.64 -4.18
C ASP A 117 -8.91 -15.33 -4.64
N TYR A 118 -7.63 -15.35 -5.02
CA TYR A 118 -6.86 -14.19 -5.42
C TYR A 118 -6.24 -14.36 -6.79
N ARG A 119 -5.81 -13.25 -7.36
CA ARG A 119 -4.98 -13.19 -8.56
C ARG A 119 -3.92 -12.10 -8.38
N LEU A 120 -2.78 -12.31 -9.00
CA LEU A 120 -1.73 -11.32 -9.15
C LEU A 120 -1.94 -10.53 -10.43
N ASP A 121 -1.76 -9.22 -10.40
CA ASP A 121 -2.02 -8.35 -11.55
C ASP A 121 -1.11 -7.11 -11.51
N THR A 122 -1.25 -6.22 -12.48
CA THR A 122 -0.58 -4.93 -12.46
C THR A 122 -1.13 -4.01 -11.36
N PRO A 123 -0.30 -3.13 -10.77
CA PRO A 123 1.14 -3.01 -11.01
C PRO A 123 1.95 -4.16 -10.41
N TYR A 124 2.99 -4.58 -11.12
CA TYR A 124 4.02 -5.51 -10.63
C TYR A 124 5.41 -5.07 -11.11
N SER A 125 6.46 -5.51 -10.41
CA SER A 125 7.84 -5.27 -10.81
C SER A 125 8.78 -6.31 -10.22
N VAL A 126 9.76 -6.73 -11.02
CA VAL A 126 10.82 -7.66 -10.64
C VAL A 126 12.02 -6.86 -10.14
N SER A 127 12.64 -7.29 -9.03
CA SER A 127 13.80 -6.61 -8.48
C SER A 127 15.01 -6.67 -9.43
N PRO A 128 15.97 -5.75 -9.34
CA PRO A 128 17.14 -5.73 -10.24
C PRO A 128 17.98 -7.01 -10.22
N GLY A 129 18.02 -7.71 -9.08
CA GLY A 129 18.69 -9.01 -8.93
C GLY A 129 17.82 -10.20 -9.32
N GLU A 130 16.62 -9.96 -9.83
CA GLU A 130 15.68 -10.97 -10.35
C GLU A 130 15.21 -12.05 -9.34
N ASN A 131 15.53 -11.92 -8.06
CA ASN A 131 15.12 -12.89 -7.03
C ASN A 131 13.73 -12.60 -6.45
N TRP A 132 13.30 -11.33 -6.52
CA TRP A 132 12.08 -10.86 -5.86
C TRP A 132 11.10 -10.29 -6.88
N LEU A 133 9.81 -10.49 -6.63
CA LEU A 133 8.72 -9.87 -7.35
C LEU A 133 7.77 -9.23 -6.35
N VAL A 134 7.37 -7.99 -6.62
CA VAL A 134 6.24 -7.36 -5.94
C VAL A 134 5.12 -7.20 -6.94
N SER A 135 3.90 -7.57 -6.54
CA SER A 135 2.72 -7.48 -7.40
C SER A 135 1.48 -7.13 -6.61
N ALA A 136 0.59 -6.37 -7.24
CA ALA A 136 -0.76 -6.12 -6.75
C ALA A 136 -1.58 -7.40 -6.68
N VAL A 137 -2.38 -7.50 -5.61
CA VAL A 137 -3.25 -8.65 -5.33
C VAL A 137 -4.69 -8.22 -5.46
N TYR A 138 -5.44 -8.93 -6.28
CA TYR A 138 -6.87 -8.72 -6.50
C TYR A 138 -7.67 -9.95 -6.08
N PRO A 139 -8.90 -9.78 -5.58
CA PRO A 139 -9.83 -10.90 -5.44
C PRO A 139 -10.19 -11.46 -6.82
N LYS A 140 -10.31 -12.79 -6.94
CA LYS A 140 -10.59 -13.48 -8.21
C LYS A 140 -12.05 -13.42 -8.64
N LEU A 141 -12.98 -13.16 -7.72
CA LEU A 141 -14.43 -13.18 -7.99
C LEU A 141 -14.93 -11.87 -8.66
N GLY A 142 -15.46 -12.01 -9.88
CA GLY A 142 -16.58 -11.25 -10.49
C GLY A 142 -16.55 -9.71 -10.50
N LYS A 143 -16.51 -9.11 -11.71
CA LYS A 143 -16.74 -7.68 -12.04
C LYS A 143 -15.85 -6.61 -11.37
N PHE A 144 -14.98 -6.97 -10.42
CA PHE A 144 -14.10 -6.02 -9.74
C PHE A 144 -12.76 -5.75 -10.47
N SER A 145 -12.68 -5.98 -11.79
CA SER A 145 -11.52 -5.59 -12.62
C SER A 145 -11.23 -4.08 -12.57
N HIS A 146 -12.16 -3.27 -12.06
CA HIS A 146 -12.04 -1.83 -11.91
C HIS A 146 -11.75 -1.37 -10.48
N VAL A 147 -11.75 -2.26 -9.48
CA VAL A 147 -11.41 -1.86 -8.11
C VAL A 147 -9.90 -1.73 -8.02
N PRO A 148 -9.36 -0.54 -7.72
CA PRO A 148 -7.93 -0.37 -7.58
C PRO A 148 -7.37 -1.26 -6.46
N PRO A 149 -6.17 -1.85 -6.61
CA PRO A 149 -5.64 -2.77 -5.63
C PRO A 149 -5.14 -2.00 -4.41
N THR A 150 -5.41 -2.52 -3.21
CA THR A 150 -4.89 -1.99 -1.94
C THR A 150 -3.90 -2.96 -1.28
N ARG A 151 -3.66 -4.12 -1.89
CA ARG A 151 -2.80 -5.17 -1.35
C ARG A 151 -1.65 -5.49 -2.30
N LEU A 152 -0.46 -5.69 -1.75
CA LEU A 152 0.71 -6.23 -2.44
C LEU A 152 1.07 -7.62 -1.89
N ALA A 153 1.67 -8.43 -2.75
CA ALA A 153 2.41 -9.62 -2.38
C ALA A 153 3.90 -9.42 -2.66
N LEU A 154 4.77 -9.76 -1.71
CA LEU A 154 6.17 -10.03 -1.99
C LEU A 154 6.33 -11.53 -2.29
N ILE A 155 6.97 -11.83 -3.40
CA ILE A 155 7.13 -13.19 -3.90
C ILE A 155 8.62 -13.48 -4.08
N ASP A 156 9.06 -14.60 -3.50
CA ASP A 156 10.34 -15.21 -3.80
C ASP A 156 10.22 -15.98 -5.11
N ARG A 157 10.95 -15.53 -6.15
CA ARG A 157 10.91 -16.17 -7.47
C ARG A 157 11.71 -17.47 -7.51
N SER A 158 12.72 -17.61 -6.66
CA SER A 158 13.56 -18.80 -6.59
C SER A 158 12.83 -19.96 -5.92
N GLU A 159 12.17 -19.67 -4.80
CA GLU A 159 11.38 -20.64 -4.04
C GLU A 159 9.94 -20.76 -4.54
N LYS A 160 9.52 -19.88 -5.47
CA LYS A 160 8.16 -19.82 -6.03
C LYS A 160 7.09 -19.79 -4.94
N ARG A 161 7.30 -18.97 -3.91
CA ARG A 161 6.36 -18.79 -2.80
C ARG A 161 6.08 -17.32 -2.51
N VAL A 162 4.87 -17.04 -2.01
CA VAL A 162 4.56 -15.73 -1.42
C VAL A 162 5.24 -15.67 -0.04
N VAL A 163 6.03 -14.63 0.19
CA VAL A 163 6.67 -14.38 1.49
C VAL A 163 5.67 -13.74 2.44
N PHE A 164 4.99 -12.69 1.99
CA PHE A 164 3.93 -12.04 2.77
C PHE A 164 2.98 -11.23 1.86
N PHE A 165 1.86 -10.84 2.47
CA PHE A 165 0.92 -9.86 1.93
C PHE A 165 0.93 -8.59 2.78
N LYS A 166 0.87 -7.42 2.14
CA LYS A 166 0.73 -6.13 2.83
C LYS A 166 -0.46 -5.38 2.28
N GLU A 167 -1.34 -4.96 3.19
CA GLU A 167 -2.45 -4.08 2.90
C GLU A 167 -2.02 -2.61 3.10
N PHE A 168 -2.46 -1.75 2.19
CA PHE A 168 -2.24 -0.31 2.20
C PHE A 168 -3.59 0.40 2.37
N PRO A 169 -3.62 1.56 3.05
CA PRO A 169 -4.85 2.32 3.25
C PRO A 169 -5.39 2.93 1.95
N PHE A 170 -4.55 3.02 0.91
CA PHE A 170 -4.84 3.70 -0.34
C PHE A 170 -4.62 2.78 -1.54
N SER A 171 -5.26 3.11 -2.65
CA SER A 171 -5.09 2.34 -3.87
C SER A 171 -3.70 2.49 -4.47
N ILE A 172 -3.13 1.38 -4.92
CA ILE A 172 -1.80 1.31 -5.52
C ILE A 172 -1.96 1.49 -7.03
N LYS A 173 -1.31 2.52 -7.58
CA LYS A 173 -1.39 2.88 -9.00
C LYS A 173 -0.17 2.45 -9.79
N ALA A 174 1.01 2.54 -9.18
CA ALA A 174 2.27 2.12 -9.79
C ALA A 174 3.27 1.75 -8.70
N LEU A 175 4.29 0.98 -9.08
CA LEU A 175 5.40 0.66 -8.22
C LEU A 175 6.69 0.51 -9.02
N THR A 176 7.84 0.72 -8.38
CA THR A 176 9.16 0.49 -8.96
C THR A 176 10.19 0.17 -7.88
N TRP A 177 11.26 -0.53 -8.26
CA TRP A 177 12.33 -0.94 -7.34
C TRP A 177 13.44 0.10 -7.26
N SER A 178 14.09 0.19 -6.09
CA SER A 178 15.38 0.87 -6.00
C SER A 178 16.45 0.15 -6.82
N PRO A 179 17.49 0.85 -7.30
CA PRO A 179 18.58 0.24 -8.07
C PRO A 179 19.30 -0.88 -7.31
N SER A 180 19.46 -0.74 -6.00
CA SER A 180 19.98 -1.79 -5.11
C SER A 180 19.04 -2.98 -4.91
N GLY A 181 17.74 -2.82 -5.19
CA GLY A 181 16.70 -3.80 -4.90
C GLY A 181 16.32 -3.91 -3.42
N GLY A 182 16.77 -2.97 -2.58
CA GLY A 182 16.43 -2.95 -1.14
C GLY A 182 15.10 -2.28 -0.81
N LEU A 183 14.58 -1.43 -1.71
CA LEU A 183 13.38 -0.63 -1.47
C LEU A 183 12.40 -0.71 -2.63
N VAL A 184 11.14 -0.40 -2.34
CA VAL A 184 10.06 -0.27 -3.31
C VAL A 184 9.44 1.12 -3.18
N ALA A 185 9.35 1.84 -4.29
CA ALA A 185 8.56 3.06 -4.36
C ALA A 185 7.14 2.73 -4.84
N LEU A 186 6.14 3.30 -4.18
CA LEU A 186 4.72 3.14 -4.51
C LEU A 186 4.08 4.48 -4.83
N LEU A 187 3.26 4.51 -5.88
CA LEU A 187 2.34 5.59 -6.17
C LEU A 187 0.98 5.18 -5.63
N LEU A 188 0.50 5.94 -4.65
CA LEU A 188 -0.75 5.69 -3.95
C LEU A 188 -1.76 6.77 -4.30
N ALA A 189 -3.01 6.37 -4.43
CA ALA A 189 -4.13 7.27 -4.67
C ALA A 189 -5.16 7.10 -3.54
N GLU A 190 -5.26 8.15 -2.73
CA GLU A 190 -6.20 8.32 -1.63
C GLU A 190 -7.49 8.93 -2.19
N PRO A 191 -8.67 8.31 -1.98
CA PRO A 191 -9.92 8.92 -2.39
C PRO A 191 -10.16 10.21 -1.59
N VAL A 192 -10.53 11.29 -2.26
CA VAL A 192 -10.88 12.55 -1.59
C VAL A 192 -12.30 12.41 -1.02
N GLU A 193 -12.42 12.28 0.30
CA GLU A 193 -13.70 12.32 1.01
C GLU A 193 -14.02 13.75 1.47
N GLY A 194 -15.14 14.33 1.01
CA GLY A 194 -15.50 15.70 1.42
C GLY A 194 -16.99 16.05 1.24
N PRO A 195 -17.55 16.94 2.09
CA PRO A 195 -18.98 17.27 2.10
C PRO A 195 -19.46 18.01 0.84
N PHE A 196 -18.55 18.65 0.09
CA PHE A 196 -18.86 19.35 -1.17
C PHE A 196 -19.02 18.41 -2.39
N TYR A 197 -18.69 17.13 -2.24
CA TYR A 197 -18.79 16.12 -3.31
C TYR A 197 -20.00 15.19 -3.16
N ASN A 198 -20.87 15.46 -2.19
CA ASN A 198 -22.06 14.67 -1.89
C ASN A 198 -23.39 15.22 -2.48
N PHE A 199 -23.37 16.15 -3.44
CA PHE A 199 -24.59 16.72 -4.06
C PHE A 199 -24.33 17.29 -5.48
N PRO A 200 -25.36 17.65 -6.26
CA PRO A 200 -26.07 16.78 -7.22
C PRO A 200 -25.20 16.13 -8.31
N LEU A 201 -23.90 16.42 -8.45
CA LEU A 201 -23.04 15.88 -9.50
C LEU A 201 -22.77 14.37 -9.34
N LYS A 202 -22.67 13.85 -8.11
CA LYS A 202 -22.58 12.40 -7.85
C LYS A 202 -23.91 11.70 -8.12
N PHE A 203 -25.04 12.38 -7.87
CA PHE A 203 -26.39 11.89 -8.21
C PHE A 203 -26.60 11.86 -9.72
N LEU A 204 -26.25 12.93 -10.43
CA LEU A 204 -26.28 13.00 -11.90
C LEU A 204 -25.29 12.01 -12.52
N GLY A 205 -24.07 11.92 -12.02
CA GLY A 205 -23.08 10.92 -12.42
C GLY A 205 -23.58 9.49 -12.17
N SER A 206 -24.28 9.23 -11.07
CA SER A 206 -24.91 7.91 -10.82
C SER A 206 -26.13 7.64 -11.72
N LEU A 207 -26.87 8.68 -12.11
CA LEU A 207 -28.00 8.62 -13.06
C LEU A 207 -27.52 8.39 -14.50
N PHE A 208 -26.36 8.93 -14.87
CA PHE A 208 -25.74 8.80 -16.20
C PHE A 208 -24.62 7.74 -16.26
N GLY A 209 -24.39 6.99 -15.17
CA GLY A 209 -23.50 5.83 -15.13
C GLY A 209 -21.99 6.09 -14.92
N HIS A 210 -21.57 7.31 -14.59
CA HIS A 210 -20.16 7.68 -14.40
C HIS A 210 -19.95 8.57 -13.15
N PRO A 211 -19.80 8.00 -11.93
CA PRO A 211 -19.37 8.78 -10.78
C PRO A 211 -17.93 9.27 -11.00
N VAL A 212 -17.72 10.59 -11.02
CA VAL A 212 -16.37 11.18 -11.04
C VAL A 212 -15.78 11.06 -9.64
N ILE A 213 -14.72 10.27 -9.49
CA ILE A 213 -14.02 10.05 -8.21
C ILE A 213 -12.70 10.80 -8.28
N TYR A 214 -12.45 11.71 -7.36
CA TYR A 214 -11.17 12.42 -7.28
C TYR A 214 -10.22 11.74 -6.29
N TYR A 215 -8.93 11.81 -6.60
CA TYR A 215 -7.87 11.26 -5.79
C TYR A 215 -6.83 12.32 -5.40
N SER A 216 -6.30 12.16 -4.19
CA SER A 216 -5.04 12.75 -3.75
C SER A 216 -3.91 11.74 -3.98
N LEU A 217 -2.88 12.15 -4.69
CA LEU A 217 -1.74 11.30 -5.07
C LEU A 217 -0.59 11.47 -4.09
N ARG A 218 -0.10 10.34 -3.61
CA ARG A 218 1.03 10.22 -2.72
C ARG A 218 2.10 9.33 -3.34
N VAL A 219 3.35 9.64 -3.08
CA VAL A 219 4.47 8.76 -3.42
C VAL A 219 5.19 8.38 -2.15
N GLY A 220 5.48 7.09 -1.97
CA GLY A 220 6.10 6.58 -0.76
C GLY A 220 7.18 5.55 -1.02
N LEU A 221 8.14 5.48 -0.10
CA LEU A 221 9.21 4.50 -0.06
C LEU A 221 8.92 3.50 1.04
N TYR A 222 9.04 2.23 0.68
CA TYR A 222 8.75 1.09 1.53
C TYR A 222 9.93 0.13 1.50
N ASP A 223 10.21 -0.49 2.63
CA ASP A 223 11.17 -1.59 2.69
C ASP A 223 10.58 -2.87 2.06
N LEU A 224 11.38 -3.93 2.04
CA LEU A 224 10.95 -5.21 1.48
C LEU A 224 9.81 -5.86 2.23
N MET A 225 9.54 -5.49 3.50
CA MET A 225 8.43 -5.99 4.29
C MET A 225 7.16 -5.14 4.14
N GLY A 226 7.23 -4.09 3.29
CA GLY A 226 6.15 -3.14 3.09
C GLY A 226 6.01 -2.14 4.24
N GLU A 227 7.02 -1.99 5.09
CA GLU A 227 7.02 -0.95 6.12
C GLU A 227 7.38 0.39 5.51
N LYS A 228 6.61 1.41 5.90
CA LYS A 228 6.76 2.77 5.35
C LYS A 228 8.02 3.40 5.92
N ILE A 229 8.95 3.72 5.03
CA ILE A 229 10.12 4.54 5.37
C ILE A 229 9.70 6.01 5.33
N CYS A 230 9.04 6.42 4.23
CA CYS A 230 8.66 7.81 4.04
C CYS A 230 7.58 7.94 2.95
N GLU A 231 6.76 9.00 3.00
CA GLU A 231 5.69 9.25 2.03
C GLU A 231 5.43 10.76 1.91
N GLN A 232 5.16 11.23 0.69
CA GLN A 232 4.80 12.61 0.39
C GLN A 232 3.51 12.69 -0.43
N LEU A 233 2.56 13.50 0.04
CA LEU A 233 1.45 13.99 -0.77
C LEU A 233 1.97 15.06 -1.72
N PHE A 234 1.62 14.99 -3.00
CA PHE A 234 2.16 15.94 -3.99
C PHE A 234 1.17 16.48 -5.01
N ARG A 235 -0.01 15.87 -5.14
CA ARG A 235 -1.06 16.37 -6.02
C ARG A 235 -2.42 16.00 -5.46
N GLU A 236 -3.36 16.92 -5.56
CA GLU A 236 -4.74 16.73 -5.13
C GLU A 236 -5.68 16.85 -6.34
N GLN A 237 -6.90 16.32 -6.18
CA GLN A 237 -8.00 16.50 -7.13
C GLN A 237 -7.74 15.95 -8.54
N VAL A 238 -7.17 14.74 -8.63
CA VAL A 238 -6.96 14.05 -9.91
C VAL A 238 -8.14 13.13 -10.20
N SER A 239 -8.78 13.24 -11.36
CA SER A 239 -10.08 12.61 -11.66
C SER A 239 -10.01 11.14 -12.06
N GLU A 240 -9.01 10.73 -12.82
CA GLU A 240 -8.79 9.31 -13.15
C GLU A 240 -7.33 8.87 -12.96
N GLY A 241 -6.54 9.72 -12.29
CA GLY A 241 -5.08 9.69 -12.19
C GLY A 241 -4.46 8.31 -12.22
N GLY A 242 -4.11 7.86 -13.43
CA GLY A 242 -3.11 6.83 -13.64
C GLY A 242 -1.74 7.47 -13.53
N GLY A 243 -0.73 6.66 -13.20
CA GLY A 243 0.62 7.17 -13.16
C GLY A 243 1.65 6.08 -13.34
N TYR A 244 2.88 6.54 -13.48
CA TYR A 244 4.04 5.70 -13.67
C TYR A 244 5.16 6.18 -12.75
N LEU A 245 5.92 5.22 -12.22
CA LEU A 245 7.09 5.45 -11.40
C LEU A 245 8.31 4.85 -12.08
N GLU A 246 9.39 5.63 -12.12
CA GLU A 246 10.69 5.17 -12.58
C GLU A 246 11.76 5.59 -11.61
N TRP A 247 12.62 4.64 -11.26
CA TRP A 247 13.80 4.94 -10.46
C TRP A 247 14.99 5.21 -11.39
N ILE A 248 15.46 6.44 -11.40
CA ILE A 248 16.55 6.87 -12.28
C ILE A 248 17.86 6.88 -11.50
N THR A 249 18.85 6.15 -12.02
CA THR A 249 20.22 6.18 -11.49
C THR A 249 21.06 7.16 -12.33
N PRO A 250 21.65 8.20 -11.74
CA PRO A 250 22.55 9.10 -12.46
C PRO A 250 23.69 8.31 -13.14
N GLY A 251 23.82 8.46 -14.45
CA GLY A 251 24.93 7.87 -15.24
C GLY A 251 24.63 6.56 -15.96
N LYS A 252 23.41 6.01 -15.89
CA LYS A 252 22.99 4.84 -16.70
C LYS A 252 22.31 5.18 -18.03
N ASP A 253 21.99 6.46 -18.27
CA ASP A 253 21.51 6.96 -19.57
C ASP A 253 22.72 7.42 -20.41
N ARG A 254 23.39 6.46 -21.06
CA ARG A 254 24.31 6.70 -22.19
C ARG A 254 24.07 5.70 -23.29
#